data_AF-A0AB38S6Z9-F1
#
_entry.id   AF-A0AB38S6Z9-F1
#
_cell.length_a   1.000
_cell.length_b   1.000
_cell.length_c   1.000
_cell.angle_alpha   90.00
_cell.angle_beta   90.00
_cell.angle_gamma   90.00
#
_symmetry.space_group_name_H-M   'P 1'
#
loop_
_entity.id
_entity.type
_entity.pdbx_description
1 polymer ?
#
loop_
_entity_poly.entity_id
_entity_poly.type
_entity_poly.pdbx_seq_one_letter_code
_entity_poly.pdbx_strand_id
1 'polypeptide(L)'
;MMPERDSSPFHSGELEVQRRAGVDDNIRKHAKVAIRKEMPVQHRDFFTKLTYVLVGSADKDGRPSASVLTGPRGYMSSLNPTRLLVRAGRSADNT
;
A
#
# COMPACT_ATOMS: atom_id res chain seq x y z
N MET A 1 -1.62 24.01 17.04
CA MET A 1 -2.73 23.04 16.86
C MET A 1 -3.11 23.10 15.39
N MET A 2 -2.65 22.16 14.57
CA MET A 2 -3.01 22.12 13.13
C MET A 2 -4.34 21.39 13.00
N PRO A 3 -5.29 21.86 12.17
CA PRO A 3 -6.61 21.25 12.06
C PRO A 3 -6.49 19.84 11.50
N GLU A 4 -7.22 18.92 12.11
CA GLU A 4 -7.37 17.55 11.68
C GLU A 4 -8.02 17.56 10.29
N ARG A 5 -7.32 17.02 9.29
CA ARG A 5 -7.86 16.93 7.92
C ARG A 5 -8.97 15.88 7.92
N ASP A 6 -10.21 16.33 7.94
CA ASP A 6 -11.39 15.56 7.51
C ASP A 6 -11.37 15.32 5.99
N SER A 7 -10.27 14.75 5.49
CA SER A 7 -10.15 14.30 4.10
C SER A 7 -10.30 12.78 4.08
N SER A 8 -11.23 12.29 3.26
CA SER A 8 -11.34 10.87 2.88
C SER A 8 -9.96 10.22 2.74
N PRO A 9 -9.76 8.95 3.17
CA PRO A 9 -8.48 8.26 3.01
C PRO A 9 -8.11 7.99 1.53
N PHE A 10 -9.05 8.28 0.62
CA PHE A 10 -8.89 8.13 -0.82
C PHE A 10 -8.59 9.45 -1.50
N HIS A 11 -7.70 9.43 -2.47
CA HIS A 11 -7.45 10.52 -3.40
C HIS A 11 -8.61 10.70 -4.38
N SER A 12 -8.72 11.87 -5.00
CA SER A 12 -9.79 12.21 -5.96
C SER A 12 -9.86 11.23 -7.14
N GLY A 13 -8.70 10.81 -7.67
CA GLY A 13 -8.62 9.81 -8.74
C GLY A 13 -9.17 8.45 -8.32
N GLU A 14 -8.86 8.01 -7.10
CA GLU A 14 -9.36 6.74 -6.54
C GLU A 14 -10.88 6.79 -6.34
N LEU A 15 -11.42 7.93 -5.88
CA LEU A 15 -12.86 8.13 -5.73
C LEU A 15 -13.60 8.08 -7.08
N GLU A 16 -13.02 8.66 -8.12
CA GLU A 16 -13.60 8.64 -9.46
C GLU A 16 -13.58 7.22 -10.06
N VAL A 17 -12.49 6.47 -9.88
CA VAL A 17 -12.43 5.05 -10.28
C VAL A 17 -13.46 4.22 -9.53
N GLN A 18 -13.58 4.40 -8.20
CA GLN A 18 -14.60 3.73 -7.39
C GLN A 18 -16.02 4.07 -7.85
N ARG A 19 -16.29 5.33 -8.20
CA ARG A 19 -17.59 5.78 -8.71
C ARG A 19 -17.93 5.10 -10.04
N ARG A 20 -16.96 5.02 -10.95
CA ARG A 20 -17.12 4.32 -12.24
C ARG A 20 -17.32 2.82 -12.07
N ALA A 21 -16.69 2.23 -11.05
CA ALA A 21 -16.83 0.82 -10.70
C ALA A 21 -18.11 0.50 -9.90
N GLY A 22 -18.94 1.50 -9.59
CA GLY A 22 -20.19 1.30 -8.84
C GLY A 22 -19.98 0.90 -7.37
N VAL A 23 -18.86 1.30 -6.76
CA VAL A 23 -18.59 1.00 -5.35
C VAL A 23 -19.59 1.74 -4.45
N ASP A 24 -20.29 0.98 -3.64
CA ASP A 24 -21.33 1.46 -2.71
C ASP A 24 -20.74 2.32 -1.57
N ASP A 25 -21.48 3.33 -1.14
CA ASP A 25 -21.05 4.24 -0.07
C ASP A 25 -20.88 3.54 1.29
N ASN A 26 -21.57 2.43 1.55
CA ASN A 26 -21.35 1.62 2.75
C ASN A 26 -20.01 0.88 2.73
N ILE A 27 -19.52 0.50 1.54
CA ILE A 27 -18.17 -0.06 1.37
C ILE A 27 -17.13 1.02 1.69
N ARG A 28 -17.35 2.26 1.24
CA ARG A 28 -16.45 3.39 1.55
C ARG A 28 -16.39 3.70 3.05
N LYS A 29 -17.52 3.63 3.76
CA LYS A 29 -17.55 3.80 5.23
C LYS A 29 -16.72 2.74 5.95
N HIS A 30 -16.82 1.48 5.53
CA HIS A 30 -15.98 0.40 6.08
C HIS A 30 -14.50 0.59 5.75
N ALA A 31 -14.18 1.09 4.56
CA ALA A 31 -12.80 1.35 4.17
C ALA A 31 -12.12 2.39 5.07
N LYS A 32 -12.84 3.38 5.59
CA LYS A 32 -12.29 4.34 6.57
C LYS A 32 -11.82 3.67 7.86
N VAL A 33 -12.47 2.59 8.29
CA VAL A 33 -12.06 1.80 9.47
C VAL A 33 -10.91 0.85 9.13
N ALA A 34 -10.89 0.33 7.90
CA ALA A 34 -9.86 -0.59 7.44
C ALA A 34 -8.52 0.11 7.10
N ILE A 35 -8.54 1.36 6.63
CA ILE A 35 -7.34 2.11 6.26
C ILE A 35 -6.79 2.82 7.51
N ARG A 36 -5.65 2.35 8.00
CA ARG A 36 -5.00 2.84 9.22
C ARG A 36 -3.48 2.77 9.12
N LYS A 37 -2.78 3.48 10.01
CA LYS A 37 -1.31 3.56 9.99
C LYS A 37 -0.64 2.25 10.40
N GLU A 38 -1.23 1.50 11.32
CA GLU A 38 -0.66 0.26 11.84
C GLU A 38 -1.06 -0.95 11.00
N MET A 39 -0.10 -1.82 10.72
CA MET A 39 -0.30 -3.18 10.26
C MET A 39 -0.72 -4.06 11.45
N PRO A 40 -1.96 -4.59 11.46
CA PRO A 40 -2.36 -5.63 12.40
C PRO A 40 -1.45 -6.85 12.29
N VAL A 41 -1.43 -7.67 13.34
CA VAL A 41 -0.68 -8.94 13.35
C VAL A 41 -0.95 -9.77 12.10
N GLN A 42 -2.22 -9.87 11.66
CA GLN A 42 -2.59 -10.57 10.43
C GLN A 42 -1.86 -10.03 9.18
N HIS A 43 -1.72 -8.71 9.02
CA HIS A 43 -1.00 -8.13 7.88
C HIS A 43 0.50 -8.42 8.00
N ARG A 44 1.06 -8.32 9.21
CA ARG A 44 2.48 -8.62 9.48
C ARG A 44 2.80 -10.07 9.11
N ASP A 45 1.92 -11.01 9.47
CA ASP A 45 2.06 -12.43 9.13
C ASP A 45 1.79 -12.72 7.66
N PHE A 46 0.94 -11.94 6.99
CA PHE A 46 0.70 -12.06 5.56
C PHE A 46 1.94 -11.68 4.75
N PHE A 47 2.57 -10.54 5.06
CA PHE A 47 3.74 -10.06 4.31
C PHE A 47 4.92 -11.04 4.36
N THR A 48 5.12 -11.79 5.44
CA THR A 48 6.21 -12.78 5.52
C THR A 48 6.02 -13.98 4.59
N LYS A 49 4.78 -14.24 4.13
CA LYS A 49 4.44 -15.39 3.27
C LYS A 49 4.56 -15.08 1.78
N LEU A 50 4.61 -13.82 1.41
CA LEU A 50 4.70 -13.38 0.03
C LEU A 50 6.09 -13.69 -0.57
N THR A 51 6.09 -14.01 -1.86
CA THR A 51 7.30 -14.18 -2.68
C THR A 51 7.47 -13.09 -3.73
N TYR A 52 6.46 -12.22 -3.87
CA TYR A 52 6.51 -11.01 -4.67
C TYR A 52 5.56 -9.94 -4.12
N VAL A 53 5.80 -8.68 -4.47
CA VAL A 53 4.92 -7.54 -4.17
C VAL A 53 4.98 -6.51 -5.30
N LEU A 54 3.86 -5.84 -5.56
CA LEU A 54 3.79 -4.68 -6.43
C LEU A 54 4.10 -3.42 -5.61
N VAL A 55 5.04 -2.60 -6.09
CA VAL A 55 5.40 -1.34 -5.45
C VAL A 55 5.19 -0.21 -6.44
N GLY A 56 4.42 0.80 -6.01
CA GLY A 56 4.35 2.09 -6.69
C GLY A 56 5.28 3.09 -6.00
N SER A 57 6.00 3.88 -6.78
CA SER A 57 6.80 5.00 -6.29
C SER A 57 6.60 6.21 -7.19
N ALA A 58 6.91 7.40 -6.69
CA ALA A 58 7.00 8.60 -7.51
C ALA A 58 8.44 9.11 -7.47
N ASP A 59 8.96 9.54 -8.63
CA ASP A 59 10.26 10.21 -8.67
C ASP A 59 10.19 11.61 -8.02
N LYS A 60 11.33 12.32 -7.99
CA LYS A 60 11.41 13.67 -7.43
C LYS A 60 10.51 14.69 -8.14
N ASP A 61 10.11 14.42 -9.38
CA ASP A 61 9.24 15.28 -10.18
C ASP A 61 7.76 14.82 -10.09
N GLY A 62 7.47 13.83 -9.24
CA GLY A 62 6.12 13.29 -9.02
C GLY A 62 5.65 12.31 -10.09
N ARG A 63 6.52 11.87 -11.01
CA ARG A 63 6.13 10.90 -12.04
C ARG A 63 6.00 9.50 -11.41
N PRO A 64 4.83 8.85 -11.50
CA PRO A 64 4.63 7.54 -10.91
C PRO A 64 5.33 6.46 -11.73
N SER A 65 5.91 5.48 -11.04
CA SER A 65 6.41 4.24 -11.60
C SER A 65 5.90 3.06 -10.78
N ALA A 66 5.77 1.90 -11.41
CA ALA A 66 5.38 0.66 -10.75
C ALA A 66 6.42 -0.42 -11.04
N SER A 67 6.73 -1.24 -10.05
CA SER A 67 7.71 -2.32 -10.17
C SER A 67 7.26 -3.54 -9.39
N VAL A 68 7.72 -4.72 -9.81
CA VAL A 68 7.55 -5.98 -9.07
C VAL A 68 8.83 -6.24 -8.30
N LEU A 69 8.74 -6.42 -6.98
CA LEU A 69 9.86 -6.88 -6.17
C LEU A 69 9.63 -8.34 -5.80
N THR A 70 10.62 -9.20 -6.05
CA THR A 70 10.56 -10.64 -5.78
C THR A 70 11.58 -11.06 -4.73
N GLY A 71 11.27 -12.12 -3.97
CA GLY A 71 12.20 -12.71 -3.02
C GLY A 71 11.68 -14.03 -2.43
N PRO A 72 12.53 -14.77 -1.69
CA PRO A 72 12.07 -15.95 -0.96
C PRO A 72 11.12 -15.56 0.17
N ARG A 73 10.33 -16.51 0.69
CA ARG A 73 9.51 -16.27 1.89
C ARG A 73 10.37 -15.69 3.02
N GLY A 74 9.86 -14.68 3.70
CA GLY A 74 10.59 -13.94 4.72
C GLY A 74 11.46 -12.79 4.21
N TYR A 75 11.57 -12.54 2.89
CA TYR A 75 12.25 -11.33 2.39
C TYR A 75 11.54 -10.03 2.77
N MET A 76 10.26 -10.12 3.14
CA MET A 76 9.50 -9.04 3.75
C MET A 76 9.14 -9.39 5.19
N SER A 77 9.34 -8.44 6.10
CA SER A 77 9.00 -8.62 7.51
C SER A 77 8.70 -7.28 8.19
N SER A 78 7.84 -7.29 9.20
CA SER A 78 7.48 -6.08 9.94
C SER A 78 8.39 -5.91 11.16
N LEU A 79 9.16 -4.82 11.18
CA LEU A 79 10.01 -4.45 12.32
C LEU A 79 9.18 -4.01 13.53
N ASN A 80 8.07 -3.33 13.25
CA ASN A 80 7.05 -2.92 14.22
C ASN A 80 5.74 -2.65 13.45
N PRO A 81 4.61 -2.38 14.13
CA PRO A 81 3.31 -2.23 13.46
C PRO A 81 3.28 -1.19 12.34
N THR A 82 4.19 -0.20 12.30
CA THR A 82 4.18 0.86 11.29
C THR A 82 5.35 0.80 10.31
N ARG A 83 6.22 -0.22 10.41
CA ARG A 83 7.40 -0.35 9.55
C ARG A 83 7.51 -1.76 8.96
N LEU A 84 7.45 -1.83 7.63
CA LEU A 84 7.74 -3.02 6.84
C LEU A 84 9.16 -2.91 6.27
N LEU A 85 9.99 -3.91 6.53
CA LEU A 85 11.29 -4.09 5.91
C LEU A 85 11.13 -4.97 4.68
N VAL A 86 11.64 -4.51 3.54
CA VAL A 86 11.66 -5.26 2.29
C VAL A 86 13.12 -5.45 1.88
N ARG A 87 13.60 -6.69 1.93
CA ARG A 87 14.96 -7.07 1.50
C ARG A 87 14.91 -7.53 0.05
N ALA A 88 14.58 -6.62 -0.85
CA ALA A 88 14.63 -6.88 -2.28
C ALA A 88 16.00 -6.45 -2.83
N GLY A 89 16.64 -7.30 -3.63
CA GLY A 89 17.66 -6.84 -4.57
C GLY A 89 16.98 -6.11 -5.73
N ARG A 90 17.71 -5.25 -6.45
CA ARG A 90 17.25 -4.84 -7.78
C ARG A 90 17.12 -6.12 -8.59
N SER A 91 15.92 -6.42 -9.10
CA SER A 91 15.84 -7.33 -10.24
C SER A 91 16.70 -6.68 -11.32
N ALA A 92 17.62 -7.43 -11.93
CA ALA A 92 18.24 -6.94 -13.15
C ALA A 92 17.10 -6.81 -14.16
N ASP A 93 16.68 -5.58 -14.42
CA ASP A 93 15.81 -5.27 -15.55
C ASP A 93 16.59 -5.71 -16.80
N ASN A 94 16.24 -6.86 -17.38
CA ASN A 94 16.57 -7.10 -18.77
C ASN A 94 15.42 -6.50 -19.58
N THR A 95 15.80 -5.47 -20.33
CA THR A 95 15.09 -4.70 -21.36
C THR A 95 13.91 -5.39 -22.03
#